data_AF-A0A6M5J543-F1
#
_entry.id   AF-A0A6M5J543-F1
#
_cell.length_a   1.000
_cell.length_b   1.000
_cell.length_c   1.000
_cell.angle_alpha   90.00
_cell.angle_beta   90.00
_cell.angle_gamma   90.00
#
_symmetry.space_group_name_H-M   'P 1'
#
loop_
_entity.id
_entity.type
_entity.pdbx_description
1 polymer ?
#
loop_
_entity_poly.entity_id
_entity_poly.type
_entity_poly.pdbx_seq_one_letter_code
_entity_poly.pdbx_strand_id
1 'polypeptide(L)'
;MVSRSARVVETVSTSAADDNAFRALIDACRLSEDLPEARIVGGQMVGVLTLAYPDAPRVDRRTADADLGISTKIASSAIRHDRLRDADYVATSGNHYERGEAQIDVLAPSPDGRFRSTVSGGRGIDLSPGLGLRVPKVEAAVILKAFATTSRNAPKDYTDLYNLLSIAYRYGEEAIGGWRLRENPPRRRRRRVDEPVRRRSRRGAGEARRPGQGARLPREDVTRGGADVLSDKVREDGGYHGLCGGEAWVTGRCSRRRRGGRCR
;
A
#
# COMPACT_ATOMS: atom_id res chain seq x y z
N MET A 1 6.94 -19.80 23.32
CA MET A 1 5.66 -19.28 22.78
C MET A 1 5.64 -17.78 23.11
N VAL A 2 5.98 -16.91 22.15
CA VAL A 2 6.03 -15.46 22.43
C VAL A 2 4.59 -14.97 22.53
N SER A 3 4.14 -14.64 23.74
CA SER A 3 2.87 -13.96 23.96
C SER A 3 2.90 -12.65 23.18
N ARG A 4 2.08 -12.54 22.13
CA ARG A 4 1.92 -11.27 21.41
C ARG A 4 1.08 -10.36 22.29
N SER A 5 1.72 -9.48 23.03
CA SER A 5 1.01 -8.40 23.73
C SER A 5 0.33 -7.52 22.69
N ALA A 6 -1.00 -7.43 22.75
CA ALA A 6 -1.75 -6.48 21.96
C ALA A 6 -1.30 -5.06 22.36
N ARG A 7 -0.97 -4.22 21.38
CA ARG A 7 -0.71 -2.79 21.61
C ARG A 7 -2.02 -2.04 21.44
N VAL A 8 -2.36 -1.24 22.44
CA VAL A 8 -3.46 -0.28 22.35
C VAL A 8 -2.86 1.05 21.92
N VAL A 9 -3.48 1.68 20.92
CA VAL A 9 -3.11 3.00 20.42
C VAL A 9 -4.35 3.88 20.42
N GLU A 10 -4.15 5.17 20.64
CA GLU A 10 -5.22 6.16 20.63
C GLU A 10 -4.91 7.24 19.60
N THR A 11 -5.96 7.75 18.97
CA THR A 11 -5.88 8.89 18.06
C THR A 11 -7.19 9.66 18.13
N VAL A 12 -7.15 10.92 17.71
CA VAL A 12 -8.32 11.79 17.63
C VAL A 12 -8.65 12.07 16.17
N SER A 13 -9.94 12.21 15.90
CA SER A 13 -10.41 12.79 14.65
C SER A 13 -10.20 14.29 14.69
N THR A 14 -9.67 14.86 13.62
CA THR A 14 -9.42 16.30 13.49
C THR A 14 -10.23 16.93 12.36
N SER A 15 -11.01 16.13 11.62
CA SER A 15 -11.80 16.57 10.47
C SER A 15 -12.94 15.60 10.15
N ALA A 16 -13.90 16.02 9.33
CA ALA A 16 -14.94 15.12 8.81
C ALA A 16 -14.34 13.96 7.98
N ALA A 17 -13.27 14.24 7.22
CA ALA A 17 -12.56 13.22 6.47
C ALA A 17 -11.96 12.14 7.39
N ASP A 18 -11.39 12.54 8.53
CA ASP A 18 -10.88 11.59 9.54
C ASP A 18 -12.01 10.75 10.14
N ASP A 19 -13.12 11.38 10.48
CA ASP A 19 -14.31 10.69 10.98
C ASP A 19 -14.77 9.60 10.01
N ASN A 20 -14.85 9.91 8.71
CA ASN A 20 -15.25 8.96 7.68
C ASN A 20 -14.23 7.85 7.48
N ALA A 21 -12.94 8.19 7.50
CA ALA A 21 -11.86 7.23 7.40
C ALA A 21 -11.86 6.26 8.59
N PHE A 22 -12.12 6.76 9.82
CA PHE A 22 -12.23 5.92 11.01
C PHE A 22 -13.51 5.08 11.02
N ARG A 23 -14.63 5.60 10.54
CA ARG A 23 -15.85 4.78 10.33
C ARG A 23 -15.58 3.64 9.36
N ALA A 24 -14.95 3.94 8.21
CA ALA A 24 -14.56 2.92 7.24
C ALA A 24 -13.60 1.88 7.84
N LEU A 25 -12.62 2.31 8.63
CA LEU A 25 -11.69 1.41 9.32
C LEU A 25 -12.41 0.51 10.34
N ILE A 26 -13.29 1.08 11.16
CA ILE A 26 -14.07 0.34 12.16
C ILE A 26 -14.94 -0.72 11.47
N ASP A 27 -15.62 -0.34 10.39
CA ASP A 27 -16.48 -1.26 9.66
C ASP A 27 -15.68 -2.34 8.94
N ALA A 28 -14.56 -1.98 8.31
CA ALA A 28 -13.65 -2.97 7.73
C ALA A 28 -13.20 -4.01 8.77
N CYS A 29 -12.87 -3.58 10.00
CA CYS A 29 -12.50 -4.49 11.08
C CYS A 29 -13.67 -5.38 11.53
N ARG A 30 -14.86 -4.81 11.72
CA ARG A 30 -16.06 -5.54 12.16
C ARG A 30 -16.52 -6.56 11.13
N LEU A 31 -16.59 -6.17 9.86
CA LEU A 31 -17.05 -7.03 8.77
C LEU A 31 -16.11 -8.19 8.48
N SER A 32 -14.87 -8.11 8.98
CA SER A 32 -13.83 -9.10 8.76
C SER A 32 -13.33 -9.79 10.03
N GLU A 33 -13.97 -9.61 11.18
CA GLU A 33 -13.48 -10.09 12.48
C GLU A 33 -13.29 -11.62 12.52
N ASP A 34 -14.23 -12.35 11.92
CA ASP A 34 -14.22 -13.81 11.80
C ASP A 34 -13.51 -14.31 10.52
N LEU A 35 -12.92 -13.41 9.73
CA LEU A 35 -12.15 -13.74 8.54
C LEU A 35 -10.65 -13.79 8.89
N PRO A 36 -10.07 -14.97 9.18
CA PRO A 36 -8.72 -15.09 9.73
C PRO A 36 -7.62 -14.57 8.79
N GLU A 37 -7.93 -14.39 7.51
CA GLU A 37 -7.02 -13.92 6.46
C GLU A 37 -7.27 -12.45 6.07
N ALA A 38 -8.18 -11.76 6.75
CA ALA A 38 -8.47 -10.36 6.50
C ALA A 38 -7.56 -9.43 7.32
N ARG A 39 -7.06 -8.36 6.72
CA ARG A 39 -6.09 -7.44 7.33
C ARG A 39 -6.32 -6.00 6.86
N ILE A 40 -6.18 -5.05 7.76
CA ILE A 40 -6.08 -3.64 7.39
C ILE A 40 -4.71 -3.38 6.76
N VAL A 41 -4.71 -2.74 5.60
CA VAL A 41 -3.51 -2.41 4.82
C VAL A 41 -3.53 -0.94 4.40
N GLY A 42 -2.67 -0.57 3.45
CA GLY A 42 -2.72 0.75 2.84
C GLY A 42 -2.44 1.89 3.81
N GLY A 43 -3.19 3.01 3.70
CA GLY A 43 -2.92 4.22 4.49
C GLY A 43 -3.14 4.03 5.99
N GLN A 44 -4.25 3.38 6.36
CA GLN A 44 -4.64 3.15 7.76
C GLN A 44 -3.63 2.27 8.49
N MET A 45 -3.09 1.25 7.81
CA MET A 45 -1.99 0.43 8.33
C MET A 45 -0.78 1.28 8.74
N VAL A 46 -0.37 2.24 7.91
CA VAL A 46 0.77 3.11 8.23
C VAL A 46 0.44 4.03 9.39
N GLY A 47 -0.77 4.59 9.42
CA GLY A 47 -1.24 5.40 10.54
C GLY A 47 -1.20 4.65 11.88
N VAL A 48 -1.79 3.46 11.93
CA VAL A 48 -1.80 2.61 13.13
C VAL A 48 -0.38 2.21 13.56
N LEU A 49 0.50 1.83 12.62
CA LEU A 49 1.89 1.52 12.94
C LEU A 49 2.63 2.73 13.50
N THR A 50 2.41 3.92 12.93
CA THR A 50 3.04 5.16 13.39
C THR A 50 2.60 5.52 14.81
N LEU A 51 1.33 5.28 15.17
CA LEU A 51 0.84 5.44 16.54
C LEU A 51 1.40 4.38 17.49
N ALA A 52 1.59 3.14 17.02
CA ALA A 52 2.12 2.04 17.81
C ALA A 52 3.63 2.19 18.13
N TYR A 53 4.33 3.04 17.38
CA TYR A 53 5.78 3.30 17.49
C TYR A 53 6.05 4.81 17.57
N PRO A 54 5.58 5.49 18.64
CA PRO A 54 5.48 6.95 18.69
C PRO A 54 6.82 7.69 18.69
N ASP A 55 7.90 7.07 19.18
CA ASP A 55 9.24 7.68 19.25
C ASP A 55 9.99 7.74 17.90
N ALA A 56 9.43 7.18 16.83
CA ALA A 56 10.01 7.29 15.50
C ALA A 56 9.72 8.69 14.91
N PRO A 57 10.71 9.32 14.25
CA PRO A 57 10.45 10.50 13.44
C PRO A 57 9.35 10.22 12.43
N ARG A 58 8.39 11.13 12.31
CA ARG A 58 7.27 11.00 11.38
C ARG A 58 6.90 12.32 10.76
N VAL A 59 6.39 12.24 9.54
CA VAL A 59 5.60 13.29 8.92
C VAL A 59 4.15 12.91 9.08
N ASP A 60 3.37 13.78 9.70
CA ASP A 60 1.95 13.54 9.92
C ASP A 60 1.23 13.46 8.57
N ARG A 61 0.44 12.39 8.43
CA ARG A 61 -0.35 12.12 7.23
C ARG A 61 -1.64 11.44 7.65
N ARG A 62 -2.74 11.86 7.02
CA ARG A 62 -4.05 11.21 7.11
C ARG A 62 -4.40 10.49 5.80
N THR A 63 -5.35 9.59 5.88
CA THR A 63 -5.91 8.86 4.73
C THR A 63 -7.43 8.92 4.87
N ALA A 64 -8.14 9.09 3.75
CA ALA A 64 -9.59 9.29 3.75
C ALA A 64 -10.38 7.97 3.71
N ASP A 65 -9.70 6.89 3.38
CA ASP A 65 -10.20 5.57 3.05
C ASP A 65 -9.67 4.49 4.01
N ALA A 66 -10.24 3.29 3.92
CA ALA A 66 -9.69 2.09 4.52
C ALA A 66 -9.42 1.03 3.45
N ASP A 67 -8.25 0.44 3.49
CA ASP A 67 -7.90 -0.70 2.63
C ASP A 67 -7.99 -2.01 3.43
N LEU A 68 -8.77 -2.96 2.94
CA LEU A 68 -8.93 -4.29 3.53
C LEU A 68 -8.34 -5.35 2.60
N GLY A 69 -7.20 -5.91 2.99
CA GLY A 69 -6.58 -7.06 2.34
C GLY A 69 -7.27 -8.37 2.76
N ILE A 70 -7.64 -9.22 1.81
CA ILE A 70 -8.26 -10.53 2.02
C ILE A 70 -7.58 -11.59 1.17
N SER A 71 -7.70 -12.88 1.50
CA SER A 71 -7.15 -13.93 0.63
C SER A 71 -7.90 -14.04 -0.70
N THR A 72 -7.24 -14.63 -1.71
CA THR A 72 -7.87 -14.93 -3.00
C THR A 72 -9.09 -15.86 -2.86
N LYS A 73 -9.10 -16.73 -1.84
CA LYS A 73 -10.25 -17.60 -1.50
C LYS A 73 -11.45 -16.81 -1.00
N ILE A 74 -11.22 -15.83 -0.11
CA ILE A 74 -12.30 -14.95 0.35
C ILE A 74 -12.75 -14.05 -0.80
N ALA A 75 -11.81 -13.55 -1.61
CA ALA A 75 -12.10 -12.71 -2.77
C ALA A 75 -12.94 -13.40 -3.85
N SER A 76 -12.78 -14.71 -4.04
CA SER A 76 -13.60 -15.48 -4.98
C SER A 76 -14.98 -15.85 -4.43
N SER A 77 -15.20 -15.67 -3.12
CA SER A 77 -16.50 -15.87 -2.48
C SER A 77 -17.35 -14.59 -2.50
N ALA A 78 -18.68 -14.75 -2.52
CA ALA A 78 -19.60 -13.63 -2.38
C ALA A 78 -19.62 -13.04 -0.95
N ILE A 79 -19.10 -13.78 0.06
CA ILE A 79 -19.21 -13.45 1.49
C ILE A 79 -18.82 -12.00 1.81
N ARG A 80 -17.69 -11.52 1.29
CA ARG A 80 -17.23 -10.15 1.54
C ARG A 80 -18.11 -9.10 0.85
N HIS A 81 -18.59 -9.40 -0.36
CA HIS A 81 -19.48 -8.50 -1.08
C HIS A 81 -20.81 -8.37 -0.36
N ASP A 82 -21.40 -9.50 0.04
CA ASP A 82 -22.70 -9.56 0.72
C ASP A 82 -22.63 -8.82 2.06
N ARG A 83 -21.58 -9.04 2.86
CA ARG A 83 -21.39 -8.32 4.14
C ARG A 83 -21.26 -6.81 3.98
N LEU A 84 -20.58 -6.34 2.94
CA LEU A 84 -20.49 -4.90 2.67
C LEU A 84 -21.85 -4.35 2.25
N ARG A 85 -22.58 -5.06 1.38
CA ARG A 85 -23.95 -4.70 0.96
C ARG A 85 -24.91 -4.65 2.16
N ASP A 86 -24.85 -5.64 3.04
CA ASP A 86 -25.65 -5.72 4.28
C ASP A 86 -25.32 -4.60 5.27
N ALA A 87 -24.14 -4.00 5.14
CA ALA A 87 -23.70 -2.83 5.92
C ALA A 87 -23.93 -1.50 5.18
N ASP A 88 -24.77 -1.51 4.14
CA ASP A 88 -25.16 -0.38 3.28
C ASP A 88 -24.04 0.20 2.40
N TYR A 89 -22.96 -0.56 2.17
CA TYR A 89 -21.96 -0.16 1.20
C TYR A 89 -22.41 -0.48 -0.24
N VAL A 90 -22.33 0.54 -1.08
CA VAL A 90 -22.56 0.43 -2.52
C VAL A 90 -21.22 0.20 -3.21
N ALA A 91 -21.16 -0.85 -4.02
CA ALA A 91 -19.96 -1.14 -4.80
C ALA A 91 -19.97 -0.29 -6.08
N THR A 92 -19.12 0.73 -6.16
CA THR A 92 -19.18 1.75 -7.22
C THR A 92 -18.34 1.36 -8.43
N SER A 93 -17.12 0.88 -8.24
CA SER A 93 -16.29 0.36 -9.33
C SER A 93 -15.25 -0.63 -8.84
N GLY A 94 -14.98 -1.68 -9.62
CA GLY A 94 -13.95 -2.67 -9.30
C GLY A 94 -14.04 -3.20 -7.87
N ASN A 95 -13.01 -2.87 -7.08
CA ASN A 95 -12.83 -3.24 -5.69
C ASN A 95 -13.32 -2.20 -4.66
N HIS A 96 -13.82 -1.04 -5.11
CA HIS A 96 -14.19 0.13 -4.31
C HIS A 96 -15.65 0.09 -3.83
N TYR A 97 -15.85 0.45 -2.56
CA TYR A 97 -17.14 0.42 -1.87
C TYR A 97 -17.33 1.69 -1.06
N GLU A 98 -18.53 2.27 -1.15
CA GLU A 98 -18.85 3.57 -0.55
C GLU A 98 -20.11 3.47 0.32
N ARG A 99 -20.11 4.15 1.47
CA ARG A 99 -21.31 4.41 2.28
C ARG A 99 -21.28 5.84 2.79
N GLY A 100 -22.04 6.72 2.15
CA GLY A 100 -21.85 8.17 2.31
C GLY A 100 -20.43 8.53 1.88
N GLU A 101 -19.69 9.22 2.74
CA GLU A 101 -18.28 9.58 2.50
C GLU A 101 -17.28 8.52 3.00
N ALA A 102 -17.74 7.42 3.61
CA ALA A 102 -16.87 6.34 4.07
C ALA A 102 -16.51 5.40 2.91
N GLN A 103 -15.21 5.14 2.72
CA GLN A 103 -14.70 4.39 1.58
C GLN A 103 -13.88 3.17 2.02
N ILE A 104 -14.18 2.00 1.45
CA ILE A 104 -13.44 0.77 1.67
C ILE A 104 -12.98 0.18 0.34
N ASP A 105 -11.67 0.13 0.13
CA ASP A 105 -11.04 -0.62 -0.94
C ASP A 105 -10.67 -2.02 -0.46
N VAL A 106 -10.85 -3.02 -1.31
CA VAL A 106 -10.44 -4.39 -0.98
C VAL A 106 -9.46 -4.94 -1.96
N LEU A 107 -8.44 -5.57 -1.39
CA LEU A 107 -7.28 -6.03 -2.11
C LEU A 107 -7.09 -7.53 -1.84
N ALA A 108 -6.54 -8.25 -2.80
CA ALA A 108 -6.11 -9.63 -2.61
C ALA A 108 -4.62 -9.82 -2.92
N PRO A 109 -3.96 -10.86 -2.39
CA PRO A 109 -2.58 -11.16 -2.72
C PRO A 109 -2.37 -11.35 -4.23
N SER A 110 -1.34 -10.69 -4.74
CA SER A 110 -0.84 -10.95 -6.09
C SER A 110 0.09 -12.18 -6.11
N PRO A 111 -0.18 -13.19 -6.96
CA PRO A 111 0.66 -14.38 -7.06
C PRO A 111 2.00 -14.11 -7.77
N ASP A 112 2.08 -13.09 -8.62
CA ASP A 112 3.29 -12.73 -9.39
C ASP A 112 4.03 -11.52 -8.81
N GLY A 113 3.58 -11.01 -7.66
CA GLY A 113 4.18 -9.87 -6.98
C GLY A 113 3.95 -8.54 -7.68
N ARG A 114 2.93 -8.42 -8.56
CA ARG A 114 2.59 -7.18 -9.26
C ARG A 114 1.19 -6.69 -8.93
N PHE A 115 1.01 -5.37 -8.97
CA PHE A 115 -0.33 -4.79 -8.92
C PHE A 115 -1.08 -5.08 -10.22
N ARG A 116 -2.28 -5.65 -10.11
CA ARG A 116 -3.16 -5.96 -11.26
C ARG A 116 -4.61 -5.98 -10.83
N SER A 117 -5.51 -5.49 -11.67
CA SER A 117 -6.94 -5.74 -11.50
C SER A 117 -7.33 -7.07 -12.15
N THR A 118 -8.24 -7.81 -11.53
CA THR A 118 -8.83 -9.03 -12.07
C THR A 118 -10.31 -9.12 -11.70
N VAL A 119 -11.03 -10.08 -12.27
CA VAL A 119 -12.39 -10.42 -11.85
C VAL A 119 -12.34 -11.74 -11.09
N SER A 120 -12.88 -11.74 -9.86
CA SER A 120 -13.01 -12.92 -9.01
C SER A 120 -14.41 -12.95 -8.41
N GLY A 121 -15.08 -14.11 -8.44
CA GLY A 121 -16.47 -14.21 -7.97
C GLY A 121 -17.45 -13.25 -8.69
N GLY A 122 -17.18 -12.92 -9.96
CA GLY A 122 -17.97 -11.96 -10.73
C GLY A 122 -17.75 -10.48 -10.37
N ARG A 123 -16.73 -10.17 -9.56
CA ARG A 123 -16.43 -8.80 -9.09
C ARG A 123 -15.00 -8.41 -9.40
N GLY A 124 -14.78 -7.12 -9.66
CA GLY A 124 -13.43 -6.57 -9.78
C GLY A 124 -12.70 -6.64 -8.44
N ILE A 125 -11.44 -7.06 -8.48
CA ILE A 125 -10.54 -7.02 -7.34
C ILE A 125 -9.13 -6.61 -7.78
N ASP A 126 -8.48 -5.78 -6.97
CA ASP A 126 -7.09 -5.44 -7.17
C ASP A 126 -6.19 -6.41 -6.40
N LEU A 127 -5.29 -7.04 -7.14
CA LEU A 127 -4.23 -7.88 -6.63
C LEU A 127 -3.05 -7.00 -6.25
N SER A 128 -2.50 -7.22 -5.05
CA SER A 128 -1.43 -6.42 -4.49
C SER A 128 -0.31 -7.31 -3.92
N PRO A 129 0.97 -6.99 -4.18
CA PRO A 129 2.10 -7.70 -3.61
C PRO A 129 2.19 -7.56 -2.10
N GLY A 130 2.72 -8.58 -1.41
CA GLY A 130 3.00 -8.54 0.03
C GLY A 130 1.80 -8.79 0.95
N LEU A 131 0.57 -8.87 0.43
CA LEU A 131 -0.64 -9.17 1.22
C LEU A 131 -0.73 -10.61 1.75
N GLY A 132 0.08 -11.54 1.24
CA GLY A 132 0.13 -12.92 1.72
C GLY A 132 0.76 -13.08 3.12
N LEU A 133 1.28 -12.00 3.73
CA LEU A 133 2.00 -12.03 5.00
C LEU A 133 1.04 -11.81 6.20
N ARG A 134 1.17 -12.63 7.25
CA ARG A 134 0.29 -12.58 8.43
C ARG A 134 0.59 -11.33 9.29
N VAL A 135 -0.32 -10.34 9.21
CA VAL A 135 -0.25 -8.99 9.84
C VAL A 135 0.88 -8.17 9.20
N PRO A 136 0.66 -6.91 8.77
CA PRO A 136 1.77 -6.14 8.23
C PRO A 136 2.74 -5.82 9.36
N LYS A 137 3.75 -6.67 9.52
CA LYS A 137 5.01 -6.29 10.15
C LYS A 137 5.52 -5.05 9.43
N VAL A 138 6.34 -4.25 10.10
CA VAL A 138 6.93 -3.04 9.49
C VAL A 138 7.58 -3.37 8.14
N GLU A 139 8.24 -4.52 8.01
CA GLU A 139 8.78 -5.01 6.72
C GLU A 139 7.71 -5.18 5.63
N ALA A 140 6.62 -5.90 5.91
CA ALA A 140 5.56 -6.13 4.93
C ALA A 140 4.89 -4.81 4.51
N ALA A 141 4.72 -3.89 5.46
CA ALA A 141 4.24 -2.54 5.18
C ALA A 141 5.20 -1.77 4.25
N VAL A 142 6.52 -1.84 4.50
CA VAL A 142 7.54 -1.23 3.64
C VAL A 142 7.49 -1.82 2.23
N ILE A 143 7.42 -3.15 2.10
CA ILE A 143 7.35 -3.84 0.81
C ILE A 143 6.12 -3.38 0.03
N LEU A 144 4.94 -3.42 0.66
CA LEU A 144 3.68 -3.01 0.04
C LEU A 144 3.76 -1.56 -0.46
N LYS A 145 4.29 -0.65 0.34
CA LYS A 145 4.41 0.77 -0.02
C LYS A 145 5.48 1.04 -1.06
N ALA A 146 6.60 0.30 -1.06
CA ALA A 146 7.62 0.41 -2.09
C ALA A 146 7.10 -0.02 -3.46
N PHE A 147 6.33 -1.11 -3.52
CA PHE A 147 5.65 -1.52 -4.76
C PHE A 147 4.61 -0.48 -5.20
N ALA A 148 3.82 0.05 -4.27
CA ALA A 148 2.83 1.09 -4.60
C ALA A 148 3.50 2.35 -5.16
N THR A 149 4.65 2.75 -4.57
CA THR A 149 5.45 3.89 -5.05
C THR A 149 5.94 3.65 -6.48
N THR A 150 6.37 2.42 -6.78
CA THR A 150 6.86 2.06 -8.12
C THR A 150 5.75 2.16 -9.17
N SER A 151 4.50 1.88 -8.81
CA SER A 151 3.38 1.95 -9.75
C SER A 151 2.77 3.35 -9.86
N ARG A 152 2.58 4.07 -8.76
CA ARG A 152 1.82 5.33 -8.73
C ARG A 152 2.67 6.59 -8.52
N ASN A 153 3.86 6.44 -7.92
CA ASN A 153 4.81 7.52 -7.65
C ASN A 153 4.18 8.77 -7.00
N ALA A 154 3.25 8.58 -6.05
CA ALA A 154 2.52 9.70 -5.45
C ALA A 154 3.30 10.28 -4.27
N PRO A 155 3.25 11.61 -4.01
CA PRO A 155 3.91 12.23 -2.85
C PRO A 155 3.60 11.54 -1.51
N LYS A 156 2.36 11.07 -1.37
CA LYS A 156 1.88 10.35 -0.19
C LYS A 156 2.63 9.03 0.07
N ASP A 157 3.13 8.37 -0.97
CA ASP A 157 3.95 7.16 -0.85
C ASP A 157 5.28 7.39 -0.16
N TYR A 158 5.97 8.48 -0.55
CA TYR A 158 7.25 8.84 0.04
C TYR A 158 7.10 9.13 1.53
N THR A 159 5.99 9.75 1.91
CA THR A 159 5.64 9.98 3.32
C THR A 159 5.44 8.67 4.07
N ASP A 160 4.72 7.70 3.49
CA ASP A 160 4.54 6.38 4.10
C ASP A 160 5.86 5.64 4.25
N LEU A 161 6.69 5.64 3.20
CA LEU A 161 8.01 5.00 3.23
C LEU A 161 8.92 5.65 4.26
N TYR A 162 8.94 6.98 4.33
CA TYR A 162 9.70 7.71 5.35
C TYR A 162 9.26 7.29 6.75
N ASN A 163 7.95 7.32 7.05
CA ASN A 163 7.44 6.95 8.37
C ASN A 163 7.79 5.50 8.74
N LEU A 164 7.59 4.56 7.83
CA LEU A 164 7.86 3.14 8.07
C LEU A 164 9.36 2.85 8.24
N LEU A 165 10.23 3.47 7.43
CA LEU A 165 11.68 3.32 7.55
C LEU A 165 12.21 4.01 8.80
N SER A 166 11.62 5.12 9.24
CA SER A 166 11.93 5.76 10.51
C SER A 166 11.59 4.87 11.71
N ILE A 167 10.47 4.13 11.66
CA ILE A 167 10.15 3.11 12.66
C ILE A 167 11.22 2.01 12.65
N ALA A 168 11.56 1.48 11.47
CA ALA A 168 12.58 0.45 11.33
C ALA A 168 13.97 0.89 11.83
N TYR A 169 14.31 2.16 11.64
CA TYR A 169 15.57 2.74 12.10
C TYR A 169 15.58 2.96 13.61
N ARG A 170 14.46 3.40 14.18
CA ARG A 170 14.36 3.78 15.61
C ARG A 170 14.23 2.58 16.54
N TYR A 171 13.52 1.53 16.11
CA TYR A 171 13.19 0.39 16.96
C TYR A 171 13.98 -0.86 16.54
N GLY A 172 14.43 -1.64 17.54
CA GLY A 172 15.11 -2.90 17.29
C GLY A 172 14.20 -3.94 16.62
N GLU A 173 14.80 -4.88 15.89
CA GLU A 173 14.11 -5.83 15.01
C GLU A 173 13.00 -6.61 15.71
N GLU A 174 13.26 -7.11 16.92
CA GLU A 174 12.30 -7.86 17.73
C GLU A 174 11.06 -7.01 18.07
N ALA A 175 11.25 -5.73 18.38
CA ALA A 175 10.18 -4.83 18.79
C ALA A 175 9.18 -4.56 17.65
N ILE A 176 9.62 -4.68 16.40
CA ILE A 176 8.83 -4.42 15.19
C ILE A 176 8.46 -5.70 14.43
N GLY A 177 8.54 -6.86 15.10
CA GLY A 177 8.07 -8.15 14.58
C GLY A 177 9.12 -8.96 13.83
N GLY A 178 10.41 -8.74 14.09
CA GLY A 178 11.54 -9.45 13.50
C GLY A 178 11.95 -8.94 12.12
N TRP A 179 11.89 -7.61 11.90
CA TRP A 179 12.20 -6.89 10.65
C TRP A 179 13.37 -7.46 9.83
N ARG A 180 13.23 -7.63 8.50
CA ARG A 180 14.38 -7.78 7.58
C ARG A 180 14.15 -7.15 6.20
N LEU A 181 15.06 -6.29 5.73
CA LEU A 181 15.25 -6.06 4.29
C LEU A 181 16.73 -6.21 3.92
N ARG A 182 17.22 -7.46 4.07
CA ARG A 182 18.25 -8.20 3.27
C ARG A 182 18.57 -9.54 3.93
N GLU A 183 18.48 -10.62 3.15
CA GLU A 183 19.42 -11.75 3.22
C GLU A 183 20.13 -11.80 1.85
N ASN A 184 21.35 -11.23 1.75
CA ASN A 184 22.22 -11.14 0.54
C ASN A 184 21.58 -10.71 -0.80
N PRO A 185 21.91 -9.54 -1.40
CA PRO A 185 21.72 -9.40 -2.85
C PRO A 185 22.63 -10.41 -3.55
N PRO A 186 22.22 -11.09 -4.64
CA PRO A 186 23.20 -11.74 -5.50
C PRO A 186 24.22 -10.66 -5.86
N ARG A 187 25.49 -10.90 -5.53
CA ARG A 187 26.61 -10.07 -5.98
C ARG A 187 26.58 -10.09 -7.50
N ARG A 188 25.79 -9.20 -8.12
CA ARG A 188 26.09 -8.73 -9.46
C ARG A 188 27.44 -8.08 -9.30
N ARG A 189 28.49 -8.81 -9.67
CA ARG A 189 29.79 -8.25 -10.01
C ARG A 189 29.43 -7.05 -10.87
N ARG A 190 29.58 -5.83 -10.35
CA ARG A 190 29.82 -4.69 -11.20
C ARG A 190 31.08 -5.12 -11.95
N ARG A 191 30.92 -5.58 -13.19
CA ARG A 191 31.99 -5.42 -14.16
C ARG A 191 32.26 -3.93 -14.08
N ARG A 192 33.38 -3.57 -13.44
CA ARG A 192 34.06 -2.32 -13.75
C ARG A 192 34.03 -2.25 -15.27
N VAL A 193 33.27 -1.30 -15.79
CA VAL A 193 33.56 -0.79 -17.12
C VAL A 193 34.86 -0.05 -16.88
N ASP A 194 35.98 -0.78 -16.95
CA ASP A 194 37.28 -0.14 -16.97
C ASP A 194 37.31 0.67 -18.26
N GLU A 195 37.36 1.97 -18.03
CA GLU A 195 37.60 3.02 -18.99
C GLU A 195 38.81 2.65 -19.88
N PRO A 196 38.69 2.70 -21.21
CA PRO A 196 39.81 2.40 -22.07
C PRO A 196 40.81 3.56 -22.03
N VAL A 197 41.85 3.39 -21.20
CA VAL A 197 43.07 4.20 -21.22
C VAL A 197 43.68 4.08 -22.62
N ARG A 198 43.83 5.25 -23.27
CA ARG A 198 44.43 5.38 -24.60
C ARG A 198 45.94 5.11 -24.59
N ARG A 199 46.36 4.48 -25.70
CA ARG A 199 47.67 4.50 -26.39
C ARG A 199 48.83 3.68 -25.78
N ARG A 200 49.29 2.69 -26.56
CA ARG A 200 50.49 2.85 -27.39
C ARG A 200 50.58 1.83 -28.53
N SER A 201 50.93 2.36 -29.68
CA SER A 201 51.30 1.72 -30.94
C SER A 201 52.57 0.87 -30.85
N ARG A 202 52.59 -0.28 -31.56
CA ARG A 202 53.71 -0.89 -32.32
C ARG A 202 53.15 -2.17 -32.98
N ARG A 203 52.85 -2.14 -34.28
CA ARG A 203 53.69 -2.48 -35.46
C ARG A 203 53.82 -3.99 -35.75
N GLY A 204 53.39 -4.34 -36.97
CA GLY A 204 53.81 -5.49 -37.79
C GLY A 204 52.90 -6.72 -37.69
N ALA A 205 52.54 -7.45 -38.75
CA ALA A 205 52.62 -7.32 -40.20
C ALA A 205 51.93 -8.58 -40.78
N GLY A 206 51.28 -8.45 -41.94
CA GLY A 206 50.88 -9.55 -42.84
C GLY A 206 49.55 -10.26 -42.51
N GLU A 207 48.77 -10.79 -43.44
CA GLU A 207 48.70 -10.70 -44.90
C GLU A 207 47.41 -11.43 -45.35
N ALA A 208 46.67 -10.81 -46.29
CA ALA A 208 45.80 -11.38 -47.34
C ALA A 208 44.72 -12.47 -47.06
N ARG A 209 43.45 -12.16 -47.45
CA ARG A 209 42.70 -12.67 -48.64
C ARG A 209 41.17 -12.62 -48.42
N ARG A 210 40.43 -12.14 -49.45
CA ARG A 210 38.94 -12.22 -49.66
C ARG A 210 38.62 -13.45 -50.57
N PRO A 211 37.40 -13.69 -51.12
CA PRO A 211 35.99 -13.30 -50.83
C PRO A 211 34.95 -14.49 -50.90
N GLY A 212 33.64 -14.22 -50.72
CA GLY A 212 32.53 -15.03 -51.28
C GLY A 212 31.30 -15.14 -50.36
N GLN A 213 30.25 -14.32 -50.54
CA GLN A 213 28.98 -14.59 -51.26
C GLN A 213 27.96 -15.50 -50.54
N GLY A 214 26.73 -15.01 -50.39
CA GLY A 214 25.57 -15.83 -50.00
C GLY A 214 24.36 -15.03 -49.53
N ALA A 215 23.43 -14.77 -50.44
CA ALA A 215 22.20 -14.00 -50.29
C ALA A 215 21.15 -14.59 -49.31
N ARG A 216 20.24 -13.74 -48.81
CA ARG A 216 18.77 -14.03 -48.76
C ARG A 216 17.93 -12.77 -48.45
N LEU A 217 16.71 -12.84 -48.96
CA LEU A 217 15.71 -11.82 -49.31
C LEU A 217 14.83 -11.30 -48.13
N PRO A 218 13.93 -10.30 -48.37
CA PRO A 218 13.31 -9.46 -47.34
C PRO A 218 11.85 -9.84 -47.00
N ARG A 219 11.24 -9.02 -46.12
CA ARG A 219 9.82 -8.91 -45.64
C ARG A 219 9.68 -9.38 -44.18
N GLU A 220 8.98 -8.70 -43.27
CA GLU A 220 7.70 -7.99 -43.42
C GLU A 220 7.62 -6.71 -42.54
N ASP A 221 6.98 -5.70 -43.11
CA ASP A 221 6.41 -4.54 -42.40
C ASP A 221 5.24 -5.00 -41.52
N VAL A 222 5.31 -4.71 -40.22
CA VAL A 222 4.14 -4.70 -39.34
C VAL A 222 3.74 -3.24 -39.15
N THR A 223 2.58 -2.91 -39.72
CA THR A 223 1.90 -1.63 -39.53
C THR A 223 1.52 -1.43 -38.07
N ARG A 224 1.83 -0.22 -37.59
CA ARG A 224 1.39 0.36 -36.33
C ARG A 224 -0.08 0.76 -36.39
N GLY A 225 -0.77 0.56 -35.27
CA GLY A 225 -2.00 1.22 -34.84
C GLY A 225 -2.45 0.54 -33.54
N GLY A 226 -2.35 1.11 -32.34
CA GLY A 226 -2.40 2.51 -31.95
C GLY A 226 -3.81 2.82 -31.46
N ALA A 227 -4.05 2.65 -30.15
CA ALA A 227 -4.99 3.44 -29.36
C ALA A 227 -4.86 3.06 -27.88
N ASP A 228 -4.05 3.87 -27.19
CA ASP A 228 -4.08 4.06 -25.74
C ASP A 228 -5.47 4.52 -25.28
N VAL A 229 -5.96 3.98 -24.16
CA VAL A 229 -6.93 4.67 -23.30
C VAL A 229 -6.41 4.55 -21.87
N LEU A 230 -5.54 5.49 -21.50
CA LEU A 230 -5.01 5.63 -20.15
C LEU A 230 -4.77 7.11 -19.88
N SER A 231 -5.83 7.83 -19.50
CA SER A 231 -5.78 9.07 -18.72
C SER A 231 -7.21 9.53 -18.45
N ASP A 232 -7.55 9.68 -17.17
CA ASP A 232 -8.05 10.96 -16.64
C ASP A 232 -8.48 10.81 -15.19
N LYS A 233 -7.53 11.07 -14.28
CA LYS A 233 -7.81 11.63 -12.94
C LYS A 233 -6.61 12.46 -12.49
N VAL A 234 -6.53 13.70 -12.98
CA VAL A 234 -5.82 14.79 -12.29
C VAL A 234 -6.61 16.08 -12.49
N ARG A 235 -7.25 16.55 -11.42
CA ARG A 235 -7.22 17.94 -10.96
C ARG A 235 -8.09 18.06 -9.72
N GLU A 236 -7.49 18.46 -8.62
CA GLU A 236 -7.99 19.60 -7.84
C GLU A 236 -6.88 20.09 -6.90
N ASP A 237 -6.43 21.30 -7.20
CA ASP A 237 -5.58 22.15 -6.37
C ASP A 237 -6.45 22.90 -5.36
N GLY A 238 -5.91 23.12 -4.16
CA GLY A 238 -6.38 24.09 -3.18
C GLY A 238 -5.62 23.84 -1.87
N GLY A 239 -4.64 24.64 -1.45
CA GLY A 239 -4.65 26.10 -1.40
C GLY A 239 -4.65 26.49 0.08
N TYR A 240 -3.48 26.40 0.73
CA TYR A 240 -3.29 26.81 2.12
C TYR A 240 -3.21 28.34 2.22
N HIS A 241 -4.21 28.96 2.83
CA HIS A 241 -4.10 30.28 3.46
C HIS A 241 -4.71 30.19 4.86
N GLY A 242 -3.90 30.49 5.88
CA GLY A 242 -4.36 30.58 7.26
C GLY A 242 -5.18 31.85 7.50
N LEU A 243 -5.94 31.86 8.60
CA LEU A 243 -6.18 33.01 9.48
C LEU A 243 -6.87 32.55 10.78
N CYS A 244 -6.69 33.38 11.81
CA CYS A 244 -6.91 33.20 13.24
C CYS A 244 -8.38 33.07 13.70
N GLY A 245 -8.55 32.50 14.90
CA GLY A 245 -9.48 32.96 15.93
C GLY A 245 -10.84 32.25 16.03
N GLY A 246 -11.19 31.80 17.24
CA GLY A 246 -12.56 31.44 17.60
C GLY A 246 -12.69 30.30 18.59
N GLU A 247 -12.85 30.64 19.87
CA GLU A 247 -13.25 29.72 20.95
C GLU A 247 -14.65 29.14 20.69
N ALA A 248 -14.85 27.85 20.98
CA ALA A 248 -16.13 27.31 21.44
C ALA A 248 -15.97 25.91 22.04
N TRP A 249 -16.45 25.78 23.28
CA TRP A 249 -16.55 24.57 24.08
C TRP A 249 -17.67 23.64 23.58
N VAL A 250 -17.45 22.31 23.55
CA VAL A 250 -18.49 21.33 23.91
C VAL A 250 -17.85 20.12 24.59
N THR A 251 -18.15 19.96 25.88
CA THR A 251 -17.87 18.77 26.69
C THR A 251 -18.98 17.73 26.51
N GLY A 252 -18.63 16.46 26.27
CA GLY A 252 -19.59 15.37 26.20
C GLY A 252 -19.07 14.06 26.78
N ARG A 253 -18.95 13.97 28.11
CA ARG A 253 -18.85 12.68 28.82
C ARG A 253 -20.24 12.05 28.89
N CYS A 254 -20.39 10.82 28.42
CA CYS A 254 -21.56 9.99 28.73
C CYS A 254 -21.10 8.77 29.53
N SER A 255 -21.07 8.91 30.85
CA SER A 255 -20.87 7.80 31.79
C SER A 255 -22.23 7.29 32.27
N ARG A 256 -22.66 6.13 31.76
CA ARG A 256 -23.83 5.41 32.28
C ARG A 256 -23.50 4.81 33.65
N ARG A 257 -24.00 5.43 34.73
CA ARG A 257 -24.07 4.81 36.07
C ARG A 257 -25.29 3.89 36.16
N ARG A 258 -25.05 2.65 36.60
CA ARG A 258 -26.05 1.65 37.00
C ARG A 258 -26.90 2.21 38.16
N ARG A 259 -28.23 2.15 38.06
CA ARG A 259 -29.14 2.32 39.20
C ARG A 259 -29.35 0.96 39.85
N GLY A 260 -28.90 0.83 41.09
CA GLY A 260 -29.33 -0.18 42.04
C GLY A 260 -29.47 0.51 43.41
N GLY A 261 -30.54 0.22 44.13
CA GLY A 261 -30.68 0.59 45.55
C GLY A 261 -31.95 1.36 45.89
N ARG A 262 -32.85 0.68 46.62
CA ARG A 262 -34.01 1.20 47.34
C ARG A 262 -33.60 2.05 48.56
N CYS A 263 -34.55 2.89 49.02
CA CYS A 263 -34.84 3.39 50.39
C CYS A 263 -35.65 4.69 50.18
N ARG A 264 -36.81 4.96 50.78
CA ARG A 264 -37.48 4.49 51.99
C ARG A 264 -38.97 4.27 51.71
#